data_AF-A0A533S4V4-F1
#
_entry.id   AF-A0A533S4V4-F1
#
_cell.length_a   1.000
_cell.length_b   1.000
_cell.length_c   1.000
_cell.angle_alpha   90.00
_cell.angle_beta   90.00
_cell.angle_gamma   90.00
#
_symmetry.space_group_name_H-M   'P 1'
#
loop_
_entity.id
_entity.type
_entity.pdbx_description
1 polymer ?
#
loop_
_entity_poly.entity_id
_entity_poly.type
_entity_poly.pdbx_seq_one_letter_code
_entity_poly.pdbx_strand_id
1 'polypeptide(L)' 'MAKRYFAEHGVVHREIDVTRDSRGLHDLVQLTGRQAVPVIRVGERTVVGWDEKEFARLYRSATSD' A
#
# COMPACT_ATOMS: atom_id res chain seq x y z
N MET A 1 8.67 -7.24 -3.66
CA MET A 1 9.34 -6.72 -2.46
C MET A 1 8.32 -6.43 -1.36
N ALA A 2 7.37 -5.49 -1.55
CA ALA A 2 6.31 -5.18 -0.57
C ALA A 2 5.57 -6.40 0.01
N LYS A 3 4.96 -7.25 -0.84
CA LYS A 3 4.24 -8.45 -0.39
C LYS A 3 5.09 -9.41 0.44
N ARG A 4 6.37 -9.56 0.04
CA ARG A 4 7.34 -10.41 0.75
C ARG A 4 7.62 -9.83 2.14
N TYR A 5 7.89 -8.53 2.22
CA TYR A 5 8.11 -7.86 3.49
C TYR A 5 6.89 -8.00 4.41
N PHE A 6 5.67 -7.83 3.88
CA PHE A 6 4.43 -7.98 4.65
C PHE A 6 4.26 -9.39 5.20
N ALA A 7 4.54 -10.42 4.38
CA ALA A 7 4.50 -11.80 4.82
C ALA A 7 5.55 -12.10 5.91
N GLU A 8 6.79 -11.64 5.72
CA GLU A 8 7.91 -11.85 6.66
C GLU A 8 7.68 -11.15 8.02
N HIS A 9 6.99 -10.01 8.02
CA HIS A 9 6.74 -9.20 9.22
C HIS A 9 5.33 -9.37 9.81
N GLY A 10 4.53 -10.31 9.27
CA GLY A 10 3.16 -10.55 9.75
C GLY A 10 2.23 -9.36 9.61
N VAL A 11 2.46 -8.50 8.61
CA VAL A 11 1.64 -7.31 8.36
C VAL A 11 0.27 -7.74 7.83
N VAL A 12 -0.76 -7.51 8.63
CA VAL A 12 -2.15 -7.71 8.20
C VAL A 12 -2.52 -6.63 7.19
N HIS A 13 -2.91 -7.05 5.99
CA HIS A 13 -3.29 -6.14 4.92
C HIS A 13 -4.35 -6.75 4.00
N ARG A 14 -5.05 -5.89 3.27
CA ARG A 14 -5.92 -6.29 2.15
C ARG A 14 -5.15 -6.05 0.85
N GLU A 15 -5.06 -7.10 0.03
CA GLU A 15 -4.53 -6.97 -1.33
C GLU A 15 -5.67 -6.69 -2.33
N ILE A 16 -5.45 -5.73 -3.23
CA ILE A 16 -6.35 -5.42 -4.34
C ILE A 16 -5.58 -5.65 -5.64
N ASP A 17 -6.00 -6.64 -6.42
CA ASP A 17 -5.47 -6.88 -7.75
C ASP A 17 -6.18 -5.98 -8.78
N VAL A 18 -5.57 -4.83 -9.05
CA VAL A 18 -6.10 -3.82 -9.99
C VAL A 18 -6.14 -4.30 -11.44
N THR A 19 -5.50 -5.43 -11.78
CA THR A 19 -5.63 -6.04 -13.11
C THR A 19 -6.97 -6.74 -13.30
N ARG A 20 -7.64 -7.07 -12.20
CA ARG A 20 -8.92 -7.79 -12.16
C ARG A 20 -10.05 -6.97 -11.52
N ASP A 21 -9.71 -5.86 -10.84
CA ASP A 21 -10.66 -4.94 -10.22
C ASP A 21 -10.59 -3.55 -10.87
N SER A 22 -11.57 -3.24 -11.71
CA SER A 22 -11.67 -1.93 -12.36
C SER A 22 -11.93 -0.77 -11.39
N ARG A 23 -12.57 -1.02 -10.23
CA ARG A 23 -12.73 -0.01 -9.18
C ARG A 23 -11.41 0.23 -8.47
N GLY A 24 -10.69 -0.84 -8.14
CA GLY A 24 -9.35 -0.74 -7.58
C GLY A 24 -8.38 0.06 -8.48
N LEU A 25 -8.44 -0.15 -9.79
CA LEU A 25 -7.67 0.63 -10.76
C LEU A 25 -8.10 2.11 -10.78
N HIS A 26 -9.41 2.38 -10.76
CA HIS A 26 -9.93 3.75 -10.70
C HIS A 26 -9.44 4.47 -9.44
N ASP A 27 -9.59 3.85 -8.27
CA ASP A 27 -9.14 4.40 -6.98
C ASP A 27 -7.63 4.67 -7.00
N LEU A 28 -6.84 3.74 -7.56
CA LEU A 28 -5.39 3.91 -7.70
C LEU A 28 -5.04 5.16 -8.53
N VAL A 29 -5.71 5.37 -9.66
CA VAL A 29 -5.49 6.54 -10.52
C VAL A 29 -5.92 7.82 -9.83
N GLN A 30 -7.08 7.82 -9.14
CA GLN A 30 -7.56 8.98 -8.40
C GLN A 30 -6.59 9.37 -7.27
N LEU A 31 -6.06 8.38 -6.55
CA LEU A 31 -5.16 8.61 -5.41
C LEU A 31 -3.76 9.07 -5.82
N THR A 32 -3.26 8.60 -6.98
CA THR A 32 -1.83 8.76 -7.34
C THR A 32 -1.58 9.55 -8.61
N GLY A 33 -2.63 9.81 -9.40
CA GLY A 33 -2.55 10.42 -10.73
C GLY A 33 -1.86 9.55 -11.79
N ARG A 34 -1.56 8.27 -11.49
CA ARG A 34 -0.79 7.37 -12.36
C ARG A 34 -1.33 5.95 -12.25
N GLN A 35 -1.03 5.10 -13.23
CA GLN A 35 -1.32 3.65 -13.18
C GLN A 35 -0.06 2.86 -12.83
N ALA A 36 0.52 3.12 -11.66
CA ALA A 36 1.75 2.47 -11.21
C ALA A 36 1.53 1.68 -9.93
N VAL A 37 2.11 0.48 -9.85
CA VAL A 37 2.09 -0.39 -8.67
C VAL A 37 3.51 -0.65 -8.17
N PRO A 38 3.71 -0.98 -6.88
CA PRO A 38 2.71 -1.06 -5.82
C PRO A 38 2.25 0.33 -5.33
N VAL A 39 1.02 0.41 -4.80
CA VAL A 39 0.52 1.55 -4.02
C VAL A 39 0.03 1.01 -2.69
N ILE A 40 0.52 1.59 -1.59
CA ILE A 40 0.26 1.09 -0.26
C ILE A 40 -0.43 2.19 0.54
N ARG A 41 -1.58 1.86 1.11
CA ARG A 41 -2.29 2.75 2.04
C ARG A 41 -2.05 2.28 3.47
N VAL A 42 -1.63 3.20 4.32
CA VAL A 42 -1.44 3.00 5.76
C VAL A 42 -2.29 4.04 6.48
N GLY A 43 -3.45 3.62 6.97
CA GLY A 43 -4.48 4.54 7.45
C GLY A 43 -4.88 5.55 6.36
N GLU A 44 -4.76 6.84 6.66
CA GLU A 44 -5.05 7.93 5.71
C GLU A 44 -3.87 8.26 4.78
N ARG A 45 -2.69 7.69 5.01
CA ARG A 45 -1.49 7.98 4.22
C ARG A 45 -1.37 7.00 3.06
N THR A 46 -0.88 7.51 1.92
CA THR A 46 -0.66 6.72 0.71
C THR A 46 0.80 6.82 0.29
N VAL A 47 1.44 5.68 0.05
CA VAL A 47 2.80 5.54 -0.47
C VAL A 47 2.72 4.98 -1.89
N VAL A 48 3.36 5.66 -2.84
CA VAL A 48 3.47 5.19 -4.22
C VAL A 48 4.83 4.51 -4.40
N GLY A 49 4.82 3.30 -4.93
CA GLY A 49 6.00 2.45 -4.99
C GLY A 49 6.25 1.70 -3.69
N TRP A 50 7.47 1.18 -3.53
CA TRP A 50 7.91 0.47 -2.34
C TRP A 50 9.12 1.17 -1.73
N ASP A 51 8.95 1.67 -0.51
CA ASP A 51 10.03 2.12 0.36
C ASP A 51 9.79 1.51 1.73
N GLU A 52 10.68 0.61 2.13
CA GLU A 52 10.57 -0.13 3.40
C GLU A 52 10.67 0.79 4.62
N LYS A 53 11.56 1.81 4.57
CA LYS A 53 11.78 2.72 5.71
C LYS A 53 10.55 3.61 5.91
N GLU A 54 10.03 4.15 4.80
CA GLU A 54 8.84 4.99 4.84
C GLU A 54 7.60 4.19 5.28
N PHE A 55 7.43 2.98 4.74
CA PHE A 55 6.36 2.08 5.17
C PHE A 55 6.46 1.78 6.67
N ALA A 56 7.62 1.34 7.17
CA ALA A 56 7.79 0.96 8.57
C ALA A 56 7.54 2.14 9.52
N ARG A 57 7.93 3.36 9.12
CA ARG A 57 7.66 4.60 9.86
C ARG A 57 6.15 4.85 9.95
N LEU A 58 5.45 4.85 8.82
CA LEU A 58 4.00 5.08 8.76
C LEU A 58 3.22 4.00 9.50
N TYR A 59 3.60 2.73 9.33
CA TYR A 59 2.95 1.60 9.95
C TYR A 59 3.03 1.68 11.48
N ARG A 60 4.22 1.93 12.03
CA ARG A 60 4.40 2.12 13.48
C ARG A 60 3.55 3.26 14.02
N SER A 61 3.53 4.41 13.34
CA SER A 61 2.71 5.55 13.75
C SER A 61 1.21 5.23 13.74
N ALA A 62 0.73 4.42 12.81
CA ALA A 62 -0.69 4.06 12.71
C ALA A 62 -1.12 2.96 13.70
N THR A 63 -0.18 2.17 14.23
CA THR A 63 -0.46 1.07 15.18
C THR A 63 -0.20 1.43 16.65
N SER A 64 0.35 2.61 16.91
CA SER A 64 0.65 3.09 18.27
C SER A 64 -0.45 3.98 18.87
N ASP A 65 -1.58 4.11 18.19
CA ASP A 65 -2.79 4.82 18.61
C ASP A 65 -3.89 3.82 19.02
#